data_AF-A0A7W9QEY4-F1
#
_entry.id   AF-A0A7W9QEY4-F1
#
_cell.length_a   1.000
_cell.length_b   1.000
_cell.length_c   1.000
_cell.angle_alpha   90.00
_cell.angle_beta   90.00
_cell.angle_gamma   90.00
#
_symmetry.space_group_name_H-M   'P 1'
#
loop_
_entity.id
_entity.type
_entity.pdbx_description
1 polymer ?
#
loop_
_entity_poly.entity_id
_entity_poly.type
_entity_poly.pdbx_seq_one_letter_code
_entity_poly.pdbx_strand_id
1 'polypeptide(L)'
;MSVYEINHICYLASHDREFCRELRTDPVGLLARSRLTPEERAQMLAGDVRALYERGAHPVLLVRLGTHRLFGLTPELYGERIRLATRPIDECDDGPESAGPGAG
;
A
#
# COMPACT_ATOMS: atom_id res chain seq x y z
N MET A 1 9.50 12.85 -3.29
CA MET A 1 10.55 11.82 -3.50
C MET A 1 10.57 10.91 -2.29
N SER A 2 10.14 9.64 -2.42
CA SER A 2 10.12 8.71 -1.25
C SER A 2 9.88 7.23 -1.57
N VAL A 3 9.56 6.87 -2.82
CA VAL A 3 9.41 5.45 -3.24
C VAL A 3 10.65 4.63 -2.90
N TYR A 4 11.83 5.24 -3.05
CA TYR A 4 13.10 4.61 -2.65
C TYR A 4 13.12 4.23 -1.18
N GLU A 5 12.68 5.11 -0.28
CA GLU A 5 12.67 4.87 1.17
C GLU A 5 11.65 3.76 1.52
N ILE A 6 10.47 3.77 0.91
CA ILE A 6 9.46 2.71 1.06
C ILE A 6 10.04 1.35 0.64
N ASN A 7 10.64 1.30 -0.56
CA ASN A 7 11.28 0.10 -1.08
C ASN A 7 12.46 -0.34 -0.20
N HIS A 8 13.23 0.60 0.34
CA HIS A 8 14.36 0.33 1.22
C HIS A 8 13.90 -0.27 2.56
N ILE A 9 12.84 0.25 3.17
CA ILE A 9 12.25 -0.33 4.39
C ILE A 9 11.76 -1.76 4.13
N CYS A 10 11.09 -2.01 2.99
CA CYS A 10 10.65 -3.35 2.61
C CYS A 10 11.85 -4.31 2.39
N TYR A 11 12.94 -3.80 1.80
CA TYR A 11 14.19 -4.54 1.63
C TYR A 11 14.82 -4.89 2.99
N LEU A 12 14.99 -3.91 3.89
CA LEU A 12 15.56 -4.12 5.22
C LEU A 12 14.72 -5.11 6.02
N ALA A 13 13.39 -4.98 6.01
CA ALA A 13 12.50 -5.91 6.68
C ALA A 13 12.65 -7.38 6.23
N SER A 14 13.19 -7.60 5.01
CA SER A 14 13.42 -8.94 4.45
C SER A 14 14.84 -9.48 4.72
N HIS A 15 15.83 -8.59 4.84
CA HIS A 15 17.25 -8.97 4.94
C HIS A 15 17.80 -8.85 6.36
N ASP A 16 17.21 -7.98 7.18
CA ASP A 16 17.61 -7.72 8.56
C ASP A 16 16.50 -8.19 9.51
N ARG A 17 16.80 -9.26 10.24
CA ARG A 17 15.86 -9.87 11.19
C ARG A 17 15.63 -8.99 12.43
N GLU A 18 16.64 -8.25 12.85
CA GLU A 18 16.55 -7.35 14.00
C GLU A 18 15.67 -6.17 13.64
N PHE A 19 15.93 -5.54 12.50
CA PHE A 19 15.08 -4.48 11.95
C PHE A 19 13.62 -4.95 11.78
N CYS A 20 13.39 -6.15 11.24
CA CYS A 20 12.05 -6.71 11.10
C CYS A 20 11.34 -6.92 12.45
N ARG A 21 12.09 -7.29 13.50
CA ARG A 21 11.56 -7.46 14.86
C ARG A 21 11.23 -6.11 15.49
N GLU A 22 12.12 -5.14 15.36
CA GLU A 22 11.89 -3.76 15.83
C GLU A 22 10.67 -3.15 15.16
N LEU A 23 10.56 -3.29 13.83
CA LEU A 23 9.45 -2.76 13.06
C LEU A 23 8.10 -3.41 13.43
N ARG A 24 8.10 -4.65 13.91
CA ARG A 24 6.89 -5.28 14.49
C ARG A 24 6.54 -4.78 15.88
N THR A 25 7.54 -4.36 16.65
CA THR A 25 7.38 -3.99 18.07
C THR A 25 7.03 -2.51 18.20
N ASP A 26 7.72 -1.64 17.46
CA ASP A 26 7.50 -0.19 17.45
C ASP A 26 7.56 0.35 16.00
N PRO A 27 6.51 0.07 15.19
CA PRO A 27 6.46 0.58 13.82
C PRO A 27 6.42 2.11 13.77
N VAL A 28 5.77 2.76 14.74
CA VAL A 28 5.61 4.22 14.76
C VAL A 28 6.94 4.89 15.02
N GLY A 29 7.68 4.48 16.06
CA GLY A 29 8.98 5.06 16.39
C GLY A 29 10.05 4.75 15.35
N LEU A 30 10.04 3.56 14.74
CA LEU A 30 11.02 3.23 13.69
C LEU A 30 10.75 4.05 12.42
N LEU A 31 9.50 4.15 11.97
CA LEU A 31 9.17 4.99 10.84
C LEU A 31 9.34 6.48 11.15
N ALA A 32 9.29 6.90 12.43
CA ALA A 32 9.57 8.28 12.84
C ALA A 32 10.96 8.76 12.44
N ARG A 33 11.92 7.83 12.40
CA ARG A 33 13.34 8.07 12.09
C ARG A 33 13.66 7.97 10.60
N SER A 34 12.70 7.53 9.78
CA SER A 34 12.84 7.40 8.33
C SER A 34 12.67 8.74 7.62
N ARG A 35 13.03 8.78 6.33
CA ARG A 35 12.82 9.95 5.47
C ARG A 35 11.41 10.06 4.88
N LEU A 36 10.49 9.18 5.30
CA LEU A 36 9.10 9.19 4.83
C LEU A 36 8.41 10.50 5.25
N THR A 37 7.62 11.05 4.34
CA THR A 37 6.69 12.14 4.65
C THR A 37 5.61 11.66 5.63
N PRO A 38 4.90 12.58 6.32
CA PRO A 38 3.81 12.21 7.23
C PRO A 38 2.73 11.36 6.54
N GLU A 39 2.42 11.66 5.29
CA GLU A 39 1.41 10.94 4.50
C GLU A 39 1.85 9.51 4.17
N GLU A 40 3.10 9.32 3.72
CA GLU A 40 3.65 8.00 3.41
C GLU A 40 3.77 7.13 4.66
N ARG A 41 4.12 7.74 5.78
CA ARG A 41 4.14 7.07 7.08
C ARG A 41 2.75 6.60 7.47
N ALA A 42 1.72 7.43 7.29
CA ALA A 42 0.35 7.06 7.57
C ALA A 42 -0.10 5.89 6.69
N GLN A 43 0.22 5.91 5.40
CA GLN A 43 -0.10 4.82 4.46
C GLN A 43 0.62 3.51 4.82
N MET A 44 1.91 3.59 5.19
CA MET A 44 2.67 2.44 5.69
C MET A 44 2.01 1.85 6.94
N LEU A 45 1.70 2.68 7.95
CA LEU A 45 1.10 2.25 9.21
C LEU A 45 -0.32 1.67 9.04
N ALA A 46 -1.08 2.18 8.06
CA ALA A 46 -2.40 1.64 7.69
C ALA A 46 -2.32 0.34 6.86
N GLY A 47 -1.12 -0.02 6.39
CA GLY A 47 -0.93 -1.10 5.43
C GLY A 47 -1.64 -0.83 4.09
N ASP A 48 -1.77 0.44 3.67
CA ASP A 48 -2.48 0.82 2.45
C ASP A 48 -1.68 0.43 1.20
N VAL A 49 -1.78 -0.84 0.83
CA VAL A 49 -1.04 -1.43 -0.30
C VAL A 49 -1.39 -0.74 -1.61
N ARG A 50 -2.62 -0.25 -1.78
CA ARG A 50 -3.05 0.45 -3.00
C ARG A 50 -2.32 1.79 -3.11
N ALA A 51 -2.37 2.60 -2.06
CA ALA A 51 -1.71 3.90 -2.07
C ALA A 51 -0.18 3.76 -2.23
N LEU A 52 0.44 2.76 -1.57
CA LEU A 52 1.86 2.48 -1.73
C LEU A 52 2.21 2.04 -3.16
N TYR A 53 1.36 1.21 -3.79
CA TYR A 53 1.53 0.79 -5.18
C TYR A 53 1.39 1.95 -6.16
N GLU A 54 0.36 2.79 -6.00
CA GLU A 54 0.12 3.98 -6.85
C GLU A 54 1.26 5.00 -6.77
N ARG A 55 1.95 5.09 -5.63
CA ARG A 55 3.17 5.88 -5.50
C ARG A 55 4.34 5.34 -6.33
N GLY A 56 4.27 4.08 -6.79
CA GLY A 56 5.32 3.40 -7.53
C GLY A 56 6.16 2.44 -6.70
N ALA A 57 5.75 2.09 -5.47
CA ALA A 57 6.45 1.06 -4.72
C ALA A 57 6.31 -0.31 -5.40
N HIS A 58 7.39 -1.08 -5.39
CA HIS A 58 7.47 -2.28 -6.23
C HIS A 58 6.66 -3.44 -5.61
N PRO A 59 5.74 -4.11 -6.34
CA PRO A 59 4.92 -5.19 -5.78
C PRO A 59 5.70 -6.32 -5.10
N VAL A 60 6.83 -6.73 -5.69
CA VAL A 60 7.73 -7.76 -5.13
C VAL A 60 8.37 -7.35 -3.79
N LEU A 61 8.45 -6.05 -3.50
CA LEU A 61 8.88 -5.56 -2.19
C LEU A 61 7.68 -5.40 -1.26
N LEU A 62 6.55 -4.90 -1.75
CA LEU A 62 5.34 -4.73 -0.93
C LEU A 62 4.80 -6.06 -0.38
N VAL A 63 4.92 -7.17 -1.12
CA VAL A 63 4.51 -8.51 -0.63
C VAL A 63 5.22 -8.90 0.67
N ARG A 64 6.44 -8.36 0.90
CA ARG A 64 7.22 -8.63 2.12
C ARG A 64 6.52 -8.10 3.36
N LEU A 65 5.75 -7.02 3.25
CA LEU A 65 4.94 -6.49 4.35
C LEU A 65 3.91 -7.53 4.82
N GLY A 66 3.21 -8.18 3.88
CA GLY A 66 2.28 -9.27 4.19
C GLY A 66 3.00 -10.52 4.72
N THR A 67 4.07 -10.96 4.07
CA THR A 67 4.85 -12.14 4.46
C THR A 67 5.40 -12.03 5.89
N HIS A 68 5.88 -10.86 6.29
CA HIS A 68 6.43 -10.62 7.63
C HIS A 68 5.40 -10.13 8.65
N ARG A 69 4.12 -10.06 8.25
CA ARG A 69 3.00 -9.58 9.07
C ARG A 69 3.25 -8.20 9.67
N LEU A 70 3.65 -7.25 8.84
CA LEU A 70 3.98 -5.87 9.19
C LEU A 70 2.78 -4.95 8.99
N PHE A 71 2.66 -3.92 9.81
CA PHE A 71 1.63 -2.88 9.68
C PHE A 71 0.19 -3.42 9.59
N GLY A 72 -0.09 -4.50 10.33
CA GLY A 72 -1.41 -5.15 10.32
C GLY A 72 -1.72 -5.97 9.05
N LEU A 73 -0.78 -6.08 8.11
CA LEU A 73 -0.95 -6.92 6.93
C LEU A 73 -0.72 -8.39 7.26
N THR A 74 -1.43 -9.25 6.53
CA THR A 74 -1.13 -10.69 6.41
C THR A 74 -0.90 -11.00 4.94
N PRO A 75 -0.36 -12.19 4.59
CA PRO A 75 -0.21 -12.58 3.19
C PRO A 75 -1.53 -12.54 2.42
N GLU A 76 -2.63 -12.95 3.06
CA GLU A 76 -3.98 -12.97 2.49
C GLU A 76 -4.49 -11.54 2.24
N LEU A 77 -4.39 -10.67 3.26
CA LEU A 77 -4.83 -9.28 3.17
C LEU A 77 -4.00 -8.48 2.16
N TYR A 78 -2.69 -8.72 2.10
CA TYR A 78 -1.85 -8.15 1.05
C TYR A 78 -2.33 -8.59 -0.34
N GLY A 79 -2.55 -9.88 -0.53
CA GLY A 79 -3.00 -10.45 -1.81
C GLY A 79 -4.34 -9.86 -2.27
N GLU A 80 -5.28 -9.66 -1.35
CA GLU A 80 -6.54 -8.97 -1.63
C GLU A 80 -6.31 -7.52 -2.07
N ARG A 81 -5.56 -6.74 -1.28
CA ARG A 81 -5.35 -5.32 -1.54
C ARG A 81 -4.56 -5.05 -2.82
N ILE A 82 -3.52 -5.84 -3.12
CA ILE A 82 -2.73 -5.64 -4.35
C ILE A 82 -3.56 -5.97 -5.60
N ARG A 83 -4.43 -7.00 -5.54
CA ARG A 83 -5.33 -7.33 -6.66
C ARG A 83 -6.30 -6.18 -6.95
N LEU A 84 -6.85 -5.55 -5.90
CA LEU A 84 -7.70 -4.37 -6.06
C LEU A 84 -6.93 -3.17 -6.64
N ALA A 85 -5.65 -3.01 -6.26
CA ALA A 85 -4.80 -1.94 -6.77
C ALA A 85 -4.39 -2.13 -8.25
N THR A 86 -4.23 -3.37 -8.72
CA THR A 86 -3.84 -3.70 -10.10
C THR A 86 -5.03 -3.89 -11.05
N ARG A 87 -6.26 -3.90 -10.55
CA ARG A 87 -7.42 -3.94 -11.44
C ARG A 87 -7.39 -2.67 -12.29
N PRO A 88 -7.53 -2.78 -13.63
CA PRO A 88 -7.80 -1.60 -14.43
C PRO A 88 -9.05 -0.94 -13.86
N ILE A 89 -9.08 0.39 -13.88
CA ILE A 89 -10.30 1.15 -13.62
C ILE A 89 -11.22 0.88 -14.81
N ASP A 90 -11.86 -0.28 -14.84
CA ASP A 90 -12.96 -0.55 -15.74
C ASP A 90 -14.14 0.22 -15.16
N GLU A 91 -14.34 1.43 -15.69
CA GLU A 91 -15.54 1.80 -16.46
C GLU A 91 -15.60 3.33 -16.56
N CYS A 92 -15.74 3.81 -17.81
CA CYS A 92 -16.42 5.07 -18.05
C CYS A 92 -17.76 4.99 -17.31
N ASP A 93 -17.93 5.89 -16.34
CA ASP A 93 -19.21 6.31 -15.82
C ASP A 93 -20.00 6.91 -16.99
N ASP A 94 -20.59 6.07 -17.84
CA ASP A 94 -21.71 6.47 -18.68
C ASP A 94 -22.87 6.65 -17.70
N GLY A 95 -22.98 7.89 -17.20
CA GLY A 95 -24.01 8.34 -16.28
C GLY A 95 -25.42 7.93 -16.76
N PRO A 96 -26.40 7.91 -15.85
CA PRO A 96 -27.67 7.26 -16.09
C PRO A 96 -28.31 7.79 -17.38
N GLU A 97 -28.52 6.85 -18.30
CA GLU A 97 -29.38 6.95 -19.47
C GLU A 97 -30.60 7.80 -19.11
N SER A 98 -30.64 9.03 -19.64
CA SER A 98 -31.76 9.93 -19.44
C SER A 98 -32.96 9.37 -20.18
N ALA A 99 -33.75 8.59 -19.46
CA ALA A 99 -35.07 8.15 -19.85
C ALA A 99 -35.99 9.37 -20.06
N GLY A 100 -36.18 9.75 -21.33
CA GLY A 100 -37.38 10.42 -21.85
C GLY A 100 -37.61 11.89 -21.43
N PRO A 101 -38.59 12.59 -22.06
CA PRO A 101 -39.85 12.02 -22.52
C PRO A 101 -40.17 12.31 -24.00
N GLY A 102 -41.00 11.42 -24.58
CA GLY A 102 -41.75 11.78 -25.77
C GLY A 102 -42.73 12.92 -25.48
N ALA A 103 -42.92 13.80 -26.45
CA ALA A 103 -44.13 14.61 -26.65
C ALA A 103 -43.99 15.39 -27.97
N GLY A 104 -45.00 15.29 -28.85
CA GLY A 104 -45.21 16.19 -29.99
C GLY A 104 -45.45 15.48 -31.30
#